data_AF-A0A971A9A1-F1
#
_entry.id   AF-A0A971A9A1-F1
#
_cell.length_a   1.000
_cell.length_b   1.000
_cell.length_c   1.000
_cell.angle_alpha   90.00
_cell.angle_beta   90.00
_cell.angle_gamma   90.00
#
_symmetry.space_group_name_H-M   'P 1'
#
loop_
_entity.id
_entity.type
_entity.pdbx_description
1 polymer ?
#
loop_
_entity_poly.entity_id
_entity_poly.type
_entity_poly.pdbx_seq_one_letter_code
_entity_poly.pdbx_strand_id
1 'polypeptide(L)'
;MNDCYDSPIDRIREANIIKSAKMYKEFAESIKAGKDLLNAMCGATSFQPAFCIQKEKIGMLDCEILLSGIRTLNNIEYCCLHGCFSDANVLLRKYRDDLFLYLYIISVLAQRRAGFDSGQNAIELDEMNETKFVEFINSVFVFLQSDSGKSQDEKAVDAWFRNNVDGEYTRNIKFGNYLKIIRTDSDINQCISQNDLESIFDRISRRLNNYTHNNGRRYLENNLLSPKRPTSDDQCLSQMSADIHYITGAFFAFMILIKPSLIMADVHIDYLDCGEEPPEGSQYWVAPFAQQYIDDYIVKLNPDLKAFLKYNNKYGMKIE
;
A
#
# COMPACT_ATOMS: atom_id res chain seq x y z
N MET A 1 45.66 -16.69 -12.58
CA MET A 1 44.89 -15.47 -12.26
C MET A 1 44.02 -15.23 -13.48
N ASN A 2 42.79 -15.74 -13.48
CA ASN A 2 41.92 -15.69 -14.65
C ASN A 2 40.98 -14.49 -14.53
N ASP A 3 41.07 -13.62 -15.54
CA ASP A 3 40.04 -12.74 -16.10
C ASP A 3 38.87 -12.37 -15.17
N CYS A 4 39.12 -11.36 -14.33
CA CYS A 4 38.09 -10.64 -13.59
C CYS A 4 37.72 -9.34 -14.34
N TYR A 5 37.27 -9.47 -15.59
CA TYR A 5 36.72 -8.34 -16.33
C TYR A 5 35.27 -8.63 -16.70
N ASP A 6 34.40 -8.23 -15.79
CA ASP A 6 32.98 -7.98 -16.03
C ASP A 6 32.86 -6.73 -16.91
N SER A 7 33.07 -6.88 -18.22
CA SER A 7 33.08 -5.75 -19.15
C SER A 7 31.66 -5.21 -19.33
N PRO A 8 31.49 -3.88 -19.54
CA PRO A 8 30.17 -3.31 -19.83
C PRO A 8 29.44 -3.99 -21.00
N ILE A 9 30.20 -4.51 -21.98
CA ILE A 9 29.66 -5.23 -23.14
C ILE A 9 29.06 -6.58 -22.71
N ASP A 10 29.69 -7.28 -21.76
CA ASP A 10 29.18 -8.55 -21.24
C ASP A 10 27.90 -8.34 -20.43
N ARG A 11 27.83 -7.29 -19.60
CA ARG A 11 26.59 -6.91 -18.89
C ARG A 11 25.45 -6.54 -19.84
N ILE A 12 25.74 -5.78 -20.90
CA ILE A 12 24.73 -5.43 -21.92
C ILE A 12 24.24 -6.69 -22.64
N ARG A 13 25.14 -7.62 -22.96
CA ARG A 13 24.79 -8.88 -23.62
C ARG A 13 23.94 -9.77 -22.72
N GLU A 14 24.29 -9.88 -21.44
CA GLU A 14 23.54 -10.65 -20.44
C GLU A 14 22.17 -10.04 -20.15
N ALA A 15 22.08 -8.72 -19.99
CA ALA A 15 20.81 -8.01 -19.85
C ALA A 15 19.89 -8.24 -21.06
N ASN A 16 20.44 -8.28 -22.29
CA ASN A 16 19.67 -8.58 -23.49
C ASN A 16 19.15 -10.03 -23.51
N ILE A 17 19.92 -10.99 -22.98
CA ILE A 17 19.48 -12.39 -22.83
C ILE A 17 18.31 -12.46 -21.84
N ILE A 18 18.46 -11.86 -20.65
CA ILE A 18 17.40 -11.82 -19.63
C ILE A 18 16.15 -11.14 -20.18
N LYS A 19 16.28 -9.98 -20.83
CA LYS A 19 15.16 -9.23 -21.40
C LYS A 19 14.40 -9.99 -22.49
N SER A 20 15.09 -10.86 -23.22
CA SER A 20 14.48 -11.72 -24.23
C SER A 20 13.75 -12.93 -23.64
N ALA A 21 14.05 -13.28 -22.38
CA ALA A 21 13.44 -14.42 -21.69
C ALA A 21 11.96 -14.17 -21.43
N LYS A 22 11.14 -15.19 -21.67
CA LYS A 22 9.71 -15.17 -21.39
C LYS A 22 9.42 -14.76 -19.94
N MET A 23 10.20 -15.29 -18.99
CA MET A 23 10.03 -15.02 -17.57
C MET A 23 10.25 -13.56 -17.19
N TYR A 24 11.18 -12.87 -17.86
CA TYR A 24 11.37 -11.45 -17.62
C TYR A 24 10.19 -10.63 -18.12
N LYS A 25 9.56 -11.00 -19.25
CA LYS A 25 8.38 -10.31 -19.75
C LYS A 25 7.20 -10.42 -18.79
N GLU A 26 6.94 -11.63 -18.27
CA GLU A 26 5.91 -11.86 -17.25
C GLU A 26 6.19 -11.04 -15.98
N PHE A 27 7.46 -10.99 -15.55
CA PHE A 27 7.87 -10.16 -14.42
C PHE A 27 7.69 -8.66 -14.68
N ALA A 28 8.05 -8.17 -15.87
CA ALA A 28 7.87 -6.77 -16.25
C ALA A 28 6.39 -6.38 -16.31
N GLU A 29 5.51 -7.30 -16.71
CA GLU A 29 4.05 -7.11 -16.64
C GLU A 29 3.59 -6.97 -15.18
N SER A 30 4.11 -7.79 -14.25
CA SER A 30 3.83 -7.63 -12.81
C SER A 30 4.27 -6.27 -12.26
N ILE A 31 5.46 -5.81 -12.65
CA ILE A 31 5.97 -4.48 -12.28
C ILE A 31 5.04 -3.38 -12.82
N LYS A 32 4.67 -3.49 -14.11
CA LYS A 32 3.79 -2.52 -14.76
C LYS A 32 2.42 -2.47 -14.09
N ALA A 33 1.81 -3.61 -13.80
CA ALA A 33 0.53 -3.71 -13.11
C ALA A 33 0.54 -3.01 -11.76
N GLY A 34 1.58 -3.26 -10.95
CA GLY A 34 1.73 -2.58 -9.66
C GLY A 34 1.91 -1.07 -9.80
N LYS A 35 2.71 -0.62 -10.78
CA LYS A 35 2.91 0.82 -11.05
C LYS A 35 1.64 1.51 -11.50
N ASP A 36 0.90 0.90 -12.43
CA ASP A 36 -0.33 1.45 -12.99
C ASP A 36 -1.39 1.61 -11.89
N LEU A 37 -1.53 0.61 -11.01
CA LEU A 37 -2.41 0.70 -9.84
C LEU A 37 -1.99 1.82 -8.90
N LEU A 38 -0.71 1.87 -8.49
CA LEU A 38 -0.24 2.89 -7.56
C LEU A 38 -0.41 4.30 -8.14
N ASN A 39 -0.18 4.48 -9.44
CA ASN A 39 -0.36 5.76 -10.10
C ASN A 39 -1.83 6.20 -10.17
N ALA A 40 -2.75 5.27 -10.45
CA ALA A 40 -4.18 5.54 -10.40
C ALA A 40 -4.64 5.89 -8.97
N MET A 41 -4.12 5.16 -7.98
CA MET A 41 -4.35 5.45 -6.56
C MET A 41 -3.81 6.83 -6.16
N CYS A 42 -2.66 7.27 -6.68
CA CYS A 42 -2.18 8.64 -6.45
C CYS A 42 -3.23 9.67 -6.87
N GLY A 43 -3.84 9.50 -8.05
CA GLY A 43 -4.91 10.36 -8.53
C GLY A 43 -6.06 10.41 -7.52
N ALA A 44 -6.58 9.25 -7.11
CA ALA A 44 -7.66 9.17 -6.13
C ALA A 44 -7.32 9.80 -4.77
N THR A 45 -6.08 9.61 -4.28
CA THR A 45 -5.65 10.14 -2.98
C THR A 45 -5.45 11.65 -3.01
N SER A 46 -5.05 12.23 -4.14
CA SER A 46 -4.87 13.67 -4.27
C SER A 46 -6.20 14.44 -4.21
N PHE A 47 -7.31 13.84 -4.63
CA PHE A 47 -8.65 14.41 -4.44
C PHE A 47 -9.22 14.18 -3.03
N GLN A 48 -8.70 13.18 -2.31
CA GLN A 48 -9.18 12.81 -0.98
C GLN A 48 -8.01 12.65 0.03
N PRO A 49 -7.16 13.68 0.25
CA PRO A 49 -5.99 13.56 1.11
C PRO A 49 -6.38 13.28 2.56
N ALA A 50 -5.53 12.53 3.27
CA ALA A 50 -5.72 12.28 4.69
C ALA A 50 -4.95 13.32 5.51
N PHE A 51 -5.63 14.01 6.42
CA PHE A 51 -5.02 15.03 7.27
C PHE A 51 -4.72 14.49 8.67
N CYS A 52 -3.53 14.83 9.15
CA CYS A 52 -3.08 14.68 10.53
C CYS A 52 -3.06 16.07 11.17
N ILE A 53 -4.01 16.36 12.04
CA ILE A 53 -4.13 17.65 12.71
C ILE A 53 -3.39 17.59 14.05
N GLN A 54 -2.47 18.52 14.27
CA GLN A 54 -1.65 18.62 15.46
C GLN A 54 -1.73 20.06 16.01
N LYS A 55 -1.37 20.25 17.29
CA LYS A 55 -1.46 21.53 18.00
C LYS A 55 -0.95 22.76 17.22
N GLU A 56 0.07 22.59 16.39
CA GLU A 56 0.72 23.70 15.64
C GLU A 56 1.00 23.36 14.17
N LYS A 57 0.62 22.18 13.70
CA LYS A 57 0.94 21.70 12.35
C LYS A 57 -0.18 20.83 11.82
N ILE A 58 -0.45 20.96 10.52
CA ILE A 58 -1.31 20.02 9.80
C ILE A 58 -0.39 19.23 8.86
N GLY A 59 -0.29 17.93 9.10
CA GLY A 59 0.31 16.99 8.16
C GLY A 59 -0.71 16.59 7.13
N MET A 60 -0.31 16.53 5.87
CA MET A 60 -1.11 15.98 4.78
C MET A 60 -0.43 14.71 4.29
N LEU A 61 -1.16 13.60 4.29
CA LEU A 61 -0.78 12.38 3.59
C LEU A 61 -1.48 12.39 2.24
N ASP A 62 -0.71 12.62 1.19
CA ASP A 62 -1.16 12.52 -0.19
C ASP A 62 -0.56 11.24 -0.79
N CYS A 63 0.12 11.35 -1.93
CA CYS A 63 0.54 10.22 -2.74
C CYS A 63 2.04 9.93 -2.66
N GLU A 64 2.81 10.60 -1.79
CA GLU A 64 4.27 10.55 -1.79
C GLU A 64 4.81 9.14 -1.54
N ILE A 65 4.16 8.38 -0.65
CA ILE A 65 4.52 6.98 -0.37
C ILE A 65 4.23 6.10 -1.58
N LEU A 66 3.12 6.33 -2.29
CA LEU A 66 2.75 5.57 -3.49
C LEU A 66 3.72 5.86 -4.64
N LEU A 67 4.08 7.14 -4.84
CA LEU A 67 5.11 7.56 -5.79
C LEU A 67 6.48 6.95 -5.45
N SER A 68 6.87 6.92 -4.16
CA SER A 68 8.06 6.18 -3.69
C SER A 68 7.98 4.69 -4.01
N GLY A 69 6.80 4.07 -3.86
CA GLY A 69 6.52 2.69 -4.25
C GLY A 69 6.78 2.45 -5.74
N ILE A 70 6.26 3.31 -6.62
CA ILE A 70 6.49 3.26 -8.08
C ILE A 70 7.98 3.34 -8.41
N ARG A 71 8.72 4.26 -7.76
CA ARG A 71 10.18 4.37 -7.93
C ARG A 71 10.91 3.12 -7.44
N THR A 72 10.45 2.53 -6.34
CA THR A 72 11.01 1.29 -5.81
C THR A 72 10.79 0.13 -6.78
N LEU A 73 9.61 0.01 -7.40
CA LEU A 73 9.33 -0.98 -8.45
C LEU A 73 10.25 -0.82 -9.68
N ASN A 74 10.48 0.41 -10.14
CA ASN A 74 11.44 0.67 -11.22
C ASN A 74 12.86 0.20 -10.85
N ASN A 75 13.28 0.41 -9.61
CA ASN A 75 14.59 -0.03 -9.13
C ASN A 75 14.67 -1.56 -9.01
N ILE A 76 13.59 -2.23 -8.58
CA ILE A 76 13.49 -3.70 -8.57
C ILE A 76 13.64 -4.24 -10.00
N GLU A 77 12.91 -3.68 -10.96
CA GLU A 77 12.99 -4.06 -12.38
C GLU A 77 14.41 -3.89 -12.93
N TYR A 78 15.05 -2.76 -12.62
CA TYR A 78 16.43 -2.47 -13.01
C TYR A 78 17.42 -3.48 -12.42
N CYS A 79 17.31 -3.81 -11.13
CA CYS A 79 18.15 -4.83 -10.49
C CYS A 79 17.98 -6.20 -11.15
N CYS A 80 16.74 -6.60 -11.46
CA CYS A 80 16.45 -7.89 -12.10
C CYS A 80 17.01 -7.98 -13.52
N LEU A 81 16.92 -6.88 -14.29
CA LEU A 81 17.47 -6.80 -15.64
C LEU A 81 18.99 -7.05 -15.67
N HIS A 82 19.68 -6.75 -14.56
CA HIS A 82 21.13 -6.90 -14.41
C HIS A 82 21.52 -8.05 -13.48
N GLY A 83 20.60 -8.98 -13.18
CA GLY A 83 20.89 -10.15 -12.34
C GLY A 83 21.21 -9.85 -10.87
N CYS A 84 20.93 -8.64 -10.38
CA CYS A 84 21.12 -8.25 -8.97
C CYS A 84 19.89 -8.67 -8.13
N PHE A 85 19.58 -9.97 -8.09
CA PHE A 85 18.33 -10.46 -7.50
C PHE A 85 18.30 -10.35 -5.96
N SER A 86 19.45 -10.33 -5.29
CA SER A 86 19.49 -10.08 -3.84
C SER A 86 19.07 -8.64 -3.55
N ASP A 87 19.63 -7.68 -4.29
CA ASP A 87 19.30 -6.26 -4.14
C ASP A 87 17.83 -6.00 -4.47
N ALA A 88 17.31 -6.65 -5.52
CA ALA A 88 15.89 -6.61 -5.87
C ALA A 88 15.00 -7.09 -4.71
N ASN A 89 15.38 -8.15 -3.99
CA ASN A 89 14.64 -8.61 -2.82
C ASN A 89 14.74 -7.66 -1.61
N VAL A 90 15.88 -6.98 -1.42
CA VAL A 90 15.99 -5.93 -0.40
C VAL A 90 15.06 -4.76 -0.73
N LEU A 91 14.99 -4.35 -1.99
CA LEU A 91 14.06 -3.33 -2.45
C LEU A 91 12.59 -3.77 -2.35
N LEU A 92 12.29 -5.05 -2.60
CA LEU A 92 10.95 -5.61 -2.39
C LEU A 92 10.50 -5.54 -0.93
N ARG A 93 11.43 -5.69 0.03
CA ARG A 93 11.17 -5.45 1.45
C ARG A 93 10.78 -4.00 1.72
N LYS A 94 11.55 -3.06 1.17
CA LYS A 94 11.21 -1.62 1.27
C LYS A 94 9.84 -1.35 0.64
N TYR A 95 9.57 -1.87 -0.54
CA TYR A 95 8.29 -1.71 -1.24
C TYR A 95 7.11 -2.13 -0.37
N ARG A 96 7.18 -3.33 0.22
CA ARG A 96 6.18 -3.81 1.18
C ARG A 96 6.05 -2.88 2.39
N ASP A 97 7.18 -2.53 3.01
CA ASP A 97 7.17 -1.74 4.24
C ASP A 97 6.58 -0.34 4.00
N ASP A 98 6.88 0.30 2.85
CA ASP A 98 6.30 1.57 2.43
C ASP A 98 4.78 1.49 2.23
N LEU A 99 4.29 0.50 1.47
CA LEU A 99 2.85 0.33 1.24
C LEU A 99 2.08 0.06 2.53
N PHE A 100 2.64 -0.73 3.43
CA PHE A 100 2.01 -1.03 4.71
C PHE A 100 2.15 0.11 5.74
N LEU A 101 3.18 0.95 5.61
CA LEU A 101 3.27 2.20 6.35
C LEU A 101 2.12 3.13 5.95
N TYR A 102 1.80 3.24 4.65
CA TYR A 102 0.66 4.03 4.18
C TYR A 102 -0.66 3.56 4.82
N LEU A 103 -0.93 2.26 4.77
CA LEU A 103 -2.10 1.64 5.41
C LEU A 103 -2.13 1.95 6.90
N TYR A 104 -1.01 1.75 7.60
CA TYR A 104 -0.89 2.03 9.02
C TYR A 104 -1.24 3.48 9.36
N ILE A 105 -0.69 4.46 8.62
CA ILE A 105 -0.96 5.88 8.85
C ILE A 105 -2.45 6.17 8.66
N ILE A 106 -3.07 5.71 7.55
CA ILE A 106 -4.50 5.92 7.33
C ILE A 106 -5.34 5.24 8.41
N SER A 107 -5.02 4.00 8.81
CA SER A 107 -5.75 3.30 9.88
C SER A 107 -5.70 4.07 11.19
N VAL A 108 -4.53 4.58 11.59
CA VAL A 108 -4.37 5.38 12.81
C VAL A 108 -5.19 6.68 12.71
N LEU A 109 -5.13 7.38 11.57
CA LEU A 109 -5.91 8.61 11.36
C LEU A 109 -7.42 8.36 11.34
N ALA A 110 -7.88 7.23 10.80
CA ALA A 110 -9.27 6.84 10.80
C ALA A 110 -9.76 6.51 12.22
N GLN A 111 -8.96 5.79 13.00
CA GLN A 111 -9.25 5.46 14.41
C GLN A 111 -9.36 6.73 15.26
N ARG A 112 -8.48 7.73 15.06
CA ARG A 112 -8.58 9.02 15.76
C ARG A 112 -9.93 9.69 15.51
N ARG A 113 -10.37 9.73 14.25
CA ARG A 113 -11.65 10.35 13.86
C ARG A 113 -12.83 9.61 14.47
N ALA A 114 -12.86 8.28 14.37
CA ALA A 114 -13.91 7.47 14.98
C ALA A 114 -14.00 7.66 16.51
N GLY A 115 -12.86 7.91 17.18
CA GLY A 115 -12.83 8.26 18.60
C GLY A 115 -13.60 9.55 18.93
N PHE A 116 -13.60 10.54 18.03
CA PHE A 116 -14.42 11.75 18.19
C PHE A 116 -15.91 11.45 18.05
N ASP A 117 -16.28 10.70 17.01
CA ASP A 117 -17.68 10.39 16.67
C ASP A 117 -18.37 9.55 17.75
N SER A 118 -17.61 8.72 18.48
CA SER A 118 -18.10 7.91 19.60
C SER A 118 -18.26 8.68 20.92
N GLY A 119 -17.67 9.87 21.04
CA GLY A 119 -17.98 10.80 22.13
C GLY A 119 -19.40 11.34 21.94
N GLN A 120 -20.12 11.68 23.02
CA GLN A 120 -21.51 12.17 23.01
C GLN A 120 -21.69 13.56 22.33
N ASN A 121 -20.99 13.82 21.22
CA ASN A 121 -20.96 15.06 20.46
C ASN A 121 -21.90 15.00 19.24
N ALA A 122 -22.90 14.11 19.25
CA ALA A 122 -23.91 14.03 18.21
C ALA A 122 -24.73 15.33 18.23
N ILE A 123 -24.62 16.11 17.17
CA ILE A 123 -25.48 17.28 16.99
C ILE A 123 -26.71 16.82 16.21
N GLU A 124 -27.89 17.05 16.79
CA GLU A 124 -29.15 16.88 16.07
C GLU A 124 -29.19 17.88 14.91
N LEU A 125 -29.29 17.36 13.68
CA LEU A 125 -29.29 18.16 12.45
C LEU A 125 -30.40 19.21 12.44
N ASP A 126 -31.53 18.91 13.07
CA ASP A 126 -32.72 19.77 13.15
C ASP A 126 -32.49 21.03 13.99
N GLU A 127 -31.44 21.05 14.82
CA GLU A 127 -31.08 22.18 15.67
C GLU A 127 -29.88 23.00 15.15
N MET A 128 -29.34 22.65 13.97
CA MET A 128 -28.10 23.22 13.44
C MET A 128 -28.30 24.68 13.01
N ASN A 129 -27.41 25.57 13.47
CA ASN A 129 -27.29 26.95 13.01
C ASN A 129 -25.82 27.32 12.81
N GLU A 130 -25.54 28.51 12.25
CA GLU A 130 -24.16 28.94 11.96
C GLU A 130 -23.24 28.88 13.20
N THR A 131 -23.74 29.31 14.37
CA THR A 131 -22.95 29.29 15.62
C THR A 131 -22.66 27.88 16.08
N LYS A 132 -23.67 27.01 16.15
CA LYS A 132 -23.51 25.59 16.51
C LYS A 132 -22.61 24.85 15.53
N PHE A 133 -22.67 25.19 14.24
CA PHE A 133 -21.77 24.64 13.24
C PHE A 133 -20.32 25.06 13.50
N VAL A 134 -20.06 26.34 13.78
CA VAL A 134 -18.71 26.82 14.14
C VAL A 134 -18.21 26.19 15.43
N GLU A 135 -19.06 26.06 16.45
CA GLU A 135 -18.73 25.38 17.71
C GLU A 135 -18.38 23.91 17.48
N PHE A 136 -19.15 23.21 16.64
CA PHE A 136 -18.87 21.84 16.23
C PHE A 136 -17.49 21.71 15.58
N ILE A 137 -17.23 22.51 14.53
CA ILE A 137 -15.95 22.48 13.84
C ILE A 137 -14.81 22.78 14.81
N ASN A 138 -14.95 23.78 15.68
CA ASN A 138 -13.95 24.09 16.70
C ASN A 138 -13.71 22.90 17.65
N SER A 139 -14.77 22.20 18.08
CA SER A 139 -14.63 21.02 18.94
C SER A 139 -13.89 19.87 18.25
N VAL A 140 -14.15 19.64 16.96
CA VAL A 140 -13.42 18.66 16.14
C VAL A 140 -11.93 19.04 16.09
N PHE A 141 -11.61 20.29 15.78
CA PHE A 141 -10.23 20.76 15.73
C PHE A 141 -9.52 20.62 17.08
N VAL A 142 -10.15 21.08 18.16
CA VAL A 142 -9.60 20.97 19.53
C VAL A 142 -9.32 19.50 19.89
N PHE A 143 -10.26 18.59 19.59
CA PHE A 143 -10.06 17.17 19.83
C PHE A 143 -8.89 16.61 19.02
N LEU A 144 -8.84 16.86 17.71
CA LEU A 144 -7.81 16.31 16.84
C LEU A 144 -6.40 16.83 17.19
N GLN A 145 -6.30 18.10 17.56
CA GLN A 145 -5.04 18.75 17.97
C GLN A 145 -4.53 18.29 19.34
N SER A 146 -5.42 17.83 20.22
CA SER A 146 -5.09 17.48 21.60
C SER A 146 -4.15 16.28 21.68
N ASP A 147 -3.04 16.43 22.40
CA ASP A 147 -2.16 15.31 22.77
C ASP A 147 -2.76 14.45 23.89
N SER A 148 -3.76 14.97 24.60
CA SER A 148 -4.48 14.22 25.62
C SER A 148 -5.28 13.10 24.97
N GLY A 149 -5.15 11.88 25.50
CA GLY A 149 -5.84 10.70 25.00
C GLY A 149 -5.26 10.13 23.70
N LYS A 150 -4.14 10.66 23.16
CA LYS A 150 -3.48 10.02 22.03
C LYS A 150 -2.78 8.72 22.42
N SER A 151 -3.03 7.66 21.67
CA SER A 151 -2.31 6.39 21.72
C SER A 151 -0.85 6.55 21.31
N GLN A 152 -0.03 5.53 21.58
CA GLN A 152 1.37 5.51 21.17
C GLN A 152 1.51 5.53 19.63
N ASP A 153 0.60 4.88 18.92
CA ASP A 153 0.61 4.84 17.45
C ASP A 153 0.20 6.19 16.84
N GLU A 154 -0.75 6.90 17.45
CA GLU A 154 -1.12 8.27 17.06
C GLU A 154 0.07 9.23 17.25
N LYS A 155 0.77 9.14 18.38
CA LYS A 155 2.00 9.93 18.62
C LYS A 155 3.13 9.57 17.67
N ALA A 156 3.28 8.29 17.31
CA ALA A 156 4.26 7.84 16.34
C ALA A 156 3.97 8.38 14.93
N VAL A 157 2.69 8.42 14.52
CA VAL A 157 2.27 9.07 13.27
C VAL A 157 2.53 10.58 13.33
N ASP A 158 2.23 11.23 14.45
CA ASP A 158 2.56 12.64 14.61
C ASP A 158 4.05 12.90 14.44
N ALA A 159 4.87 12.01 15.02
CA ALA A 159 6.31 12.09 14.93
C ALA A 159 6.84 11.85 13.50
N TRP A 160 6.20 10.96 12.76
CA TRP A 160 6.50 10.71 11.35
C TRP A 160 6.31 11.98 10.50
N PHE A 161 5.20 12.70 10.64
CA PHE A 161 4.96 13.97 9.95
C PHE A 161 5.91 15.11 10.36
N ARG A 162 6.57 14.97 11.51
CA ARG A 162 7.56 15.93 12.03
C ARG A 162 9.00 15.53 11.73
N ASN A 163 9.24 14.39 11.07
CA ASN A 163 10.56 13.81 10.88
C ASN A 163 11.35 13.64 12.19
N ASN A 164 10.67 13.29 13.29
CA ASN A 164 11.27 13.10 14.61
C ASN A 164 10.93 11.73 15.22
N VAL A 165 10.80 10.70 14.38
CA VAL A 165 10.70 9.32 14.85
C VAL A 165 12.03 8.91 15.46
N ASP A 166 12.13 8.93 16.79
CA ASP A 166 13.28 8.46 17.56
C ASP A 166 12.86 7.47 18.65
N GLY A 167 13.83 7.00 19.44
CA GLY A 167 13.67 6.18 20.65
C GLY A 167 12.37 5.40 20.79
N GLU A 168 11.39 6.01 21.47
CA GLU A 168 10.11 5.40 21.87
C GLU A 168 9.20 5.03 20.68
N TYR A 169 9.17 5.84 19.61
CA TYR A 169 8.28 5.64 18.46
C TYR A 169 8.87 4.74 17.38
N THR A 170 10.17 4.46 17.44
CA THR A 170 10.88 3.64 16.44
C THR A 170 10.29 2.23 16.33
N ARG A 171 9.69 1.69 17.40
CA ARG A 171 9.03 0.37 17.36
C ARG A 171 7.67 0.41 16.67
N ASN A 172 6.94 1.53 16.78
CA ASN A 172 5.65 1.72 16.14
C ASN A 172 5.80 1.89 14.62
N ILE A 173 6.87 2.57 14.17
CA ILE A 173 7.18 2.75 12.75
C ILE A 173 7.98 1.54 12.21
N LYS A 174 7.44 0.34 12.35
CA LYS A 174 7.99 -0.90 11.77
C LYS A 174 6.88 -1.81 11.27
N PHE A 175 7.19 -2.57 10.21
CA PHE A 175 6.26 -3.52 9.59
C PHE A 175 5.50 -4.43 10.57
N GLY A 176 6.20 -4.98 11.57
CA GLY A 176 5.57 -5.84 12.58
C GLY A 176 4.46 -5.15 13.38
N ASN A 177 4.56 -3.83 13.59
CA ASN A 177 3.52 -3.05 14.26
C ASN A 177 2.41 -2.61 13.30
N TYR A 178 2.72 -2.35 12.03
CA TYR A 178 1.72 -1.95 11.02
C TYR A 178 0.57 -2.95 10.96
N LEU A 179 0.89 -4.24 10.77
CA LEU A 179 -0.12 -5.29 10.71
C LEU A 179 -0.90 -5.43 12.00
N LYS A 180 -0.27 -5.22 13.16
CA LYS A 180 -0.97 -5.28 14.46
C LYS A 180 -2.08 -4.22 14.55
N ILE A 181 -1.79 -3.00 14.10
CA ILE A 181 -2.75 -1.88 14.14
C ILE A 181 -3.79 -2.01 13.03
N ILE A 182 -3.39 -2.46 11.83
CA ILE A 182 -4.34 -2.71 10.74
C ILE A 182 -5.34 -3.81 11.14
N ARG A 183 -4.92 -4.84 11.87
CA ARG A 183 -5.77 -5.95 12.35
C ARG A 183 -6.72 -5.60 13.50
N THR A 184 -6.69 -4.38 14.04
CA THR A 184 -7.72 -3.96 15.01
C THR A 184 -9.07 -3.72 14.32
N ASP A 185 -9.06 -3.51 13.00
CA ASP A 185 -10.26 -3.52 12.17
C ASP A 185 -10.77 -4.96 11.99
N SER A 186 -12.03 -5.19 12.35
CA SER A 186 -12.65 -6.52 12.32
C SER A 186 -12.69 -7.11 10.91
N ASP A 187 -13.00 -6.28 9.92
CA ASP A 187 -13.17 -6.72 8.53
C ASP A 187 -11.82 -7.10 7.94
N ILE A 188 -10.76 -6.36 8.27
CA ILE A 188 -9.40 -6.69 7.83
C ILE A 188 -8.89 -7.95 8.55
N ASN A 189 -9.15 -8.09 9.84
CA ASN A 189 -8.74 -9.30 10.57
C ASN A 189 -9.47 -10.55 10.04
N GLN A 190 -10.75 -10.43 9.71
CA GLN A 190 -11.51 -11.48 9.05
C GLN A 190 -10.98 -11.76 7.65
N CYS A 191 -10.68 -10.71 6.86
CA CYS A 191 -10.06 -10.84 5.55
C CYS A 191 -8.76 -11.65 5.58
N ILE A 192 -7.87 -11.35 6.53
CA ILE A 192 -6.59 -12.06 6.69
C ILE A 192 -6.81 -13.52 7.07
N SER A 193 -7.70 -13.79 8.02
CA SER A 193 -7.92 -15.13 8.56
C SER A 193 -8.68 -16.05 7.59
N GLN A 194 -9.67 -15.54 6.86
CA GLN A 194 -10.49 -16.34 5.94
C GLN A 194 -9.79 -16.64 4.60
N ASN A 195 -8.79 -15.84 4.21
CA ASN A 195 -8.15 -15.94 2.90
C ASN A 195 -6.69 -16.45 2.96
N ASP A 196 -6.26 -17.05 4.08
CA ASP A 196 -4.89 -17.57 4.32
C ASP A 196 -3.75 -16.59 3.96
N LEU A 197 -4.00 -15.29 4.19
CA LEU A 197 -3.01 -14.25 3.89
C LEU A 197 -1.84 -14.29 4.88
N GLU A 198 -2.09 -14.72 6.12
CA GLU A 198 -1.07 -14.74 7.17
C GLU A 198 0.12 -15.65 6.84
N SER A 199 -0.14 -16.87 6.35
CA SER A 199 0.93 -17.81 6.01
C SER A 199 1.82 -17.28 4.87
N ILE A 200 1.22 -16.54 3.93
CA ILE A 200 1.93 -15.93 2.81
C ILE A 200 2.76 -14.73 3.29
N PHE A 201 2.21 -13.85 4.13
CA PHE A 201 2.97 -12.76 4.75
C PHE A 201 4.20 -13.27 5.51
N ASP A 202 4.06 -14.34 6.28
CA ASP A 202 5.15 -14.92 7.05
C ASP A 202 6.22 -15.54 6.14
N ARG A 203 5.80 -16.22 5.07
CA ARG A 203 6.72 -16.79 4.08
C ARG A 203 7.54 -15.69 3.39
N ILE A 204 6.87 -14.63 2.91
CA ILE A 204 7.51 -13.49 2.26
C ILE A 204 8.46 -12.81 3.26
N SER A 205 7.98 -12.49 4.46
CA SER A 205 8.76 -11.79 5.48
C SER A 205 10.04 -12.53 5.87
N ARG A 206 9.96 -13.84 6.09
CA ARG A 206 11.14 -14.67 6.38
C ARG A 206 12.15 -14.63 5.22
N ARG A 207 11.67 -14.77 3.98
CA ARG A 207 12.55 -14.76 2.81
C ARG A 207 13.23 -13.41 2.61
N LEU A 208 12.48 -12.31 2.68
CA LEU A 208 13.02 -10.96 2.52
C LEU A 208 14.03 -10.60 3.63
N ASN A 209 13.78 -11.05 4.87
CA ASN A 209 14.74 -10.94 5.95
C ASN A 209 16.05 -11.69 5.66
N ASN A 210 15.96 -12.90 5.09
CA ASN A 210 17.15 -13.67 4.75
C ASN A 210 18.02 -12.99 3.68
N TYR A 211 17.42 -12.33 2.70
CA TYR A 211 18.15 -11.50 1.74
C TYR A 211 18.78 -10.27 2.41
N THR A 212 18.02 -9.57 3.25
CA THR A 212 18.53 -8.36 3.94
C THR A 212 19.74 -8.65 4.83
N HIS A 213 19.72 -9.79 5.53
CA HIS A 213 20.76 -10.16 6.49
C HIS A 213 21.79 -11.14 5.93
N ASN A 214 21.68 -11.54 4.66
CA ASN A 214 22.52 -12.57 4.04
C ASN A 214 22.61 -13.85 4.90
N ASN A 215 21.47 -14.37 5.36
CA ASN A 215 21.38 -15.55 6.26
C ASN A 215 21.77 -16.88 5.61
N GLY A 216 22.62 -16.86 4.59
CA GLY A 216 23.08 -18.02 3.84
C GLY A 216 23.76 -17.60 2.54
N ARG A 217 24.77 -18.37 2.13
CA ARG A 217 25.58 -18.10 0.93
C ARG A 217 24.72 -17.90 -0.33
N ARG A 218 23.65 -18.67 -0.49
CA ARG A 218 22.73 -18.56 -1.64
C ARG A 218 22.13 -17.15 -1.80
N TYR A 219 21.81 -16.45 -0.70
CA TYR A 219 21.23 -15.12 -0.78
C TYR A 219 22.21 -14.08 -1.33
N LEU A 220 23.51 -14.25 -1.07
CA LEU A 220 24.57 -13.43 -1.66
C LEU A 220 24.89 -13.85 -3.10
N GLU A 221 24.90 -15.16 -3.38
CA GLU A 221 25.15 -15.68 -4.74
C GLU A 221 24.11 -15.23 -5.75
N ASN A 222 22.90 -14.86 -5.33
CA ASN A 222 21.86 -14.31 -6.20
C ASN A 222 22.17 -12.89 -6.73
N ASN A 223 23.29 -12.28 -6.34
CA ASN A 223 23.84 -11.08 -7.00
C ASN A 223 25.00 -11.41 -7.96
N LEU A 224 25.44 -12.67 -8.01
CA LEU A 224 26.55 -13.11 -8.84
C LEU A 224 25.98 -13.78 -10.08
N LEU A 225 25.89 -13.01 -11.18
CA LEU A 225 25.54 -13.56 -12.48
C LEU A 225 26.47 -14.73 -12.81
N SER A 226 25.89 -15.92 -12.99
CA SER A 226 26.64 -17.11 -13.34
C SER A 226 26.03 -17.73 -14.59
N PRO A 227 26.76 -17.80 -15.72
CA PRO A 227 26.24 -18.37 -16.97
C PRO A 227 25.90 -19.87 -16.88
N LYS A 228 26.19 -20.52 -15.74
CA LYS A 228 25.85 -21.92 -15.45
C LYS A 228 24.54 -22.10 -14.68
N ARG A 229 23.79 -21.03 -14.35
CA ARG A 229 22.59 -21.11 -13.48
C ARG A 229 21.31 -20.43 -14.04
N PRO A 230 20.95 -20.57 -15.33
CA PRO A 230 19.75 -19.91 -15.88
C PRO A 230 18.44 -20.29 -15.15
N THR A 231 18.33 -21.52 -14.65
CA THR A 231 17.14 -21.98 -13.92
C THR A 231 16.94 -21.27 -12.57
N SER A 232 17.99 -20.74 -11.93
CA SER A 232 17.82 -19.98 -10.68
C SER A 232 17.25 -18.59 -10.93
N ASP A 233 17.54 -18.00 -12.08
CA ASP A 233 17.15 -16.62 -12.40
C ASP A 233 15.66 -16.57 -12.74
N ASP A 234 15.19 -17.53 -13.55
CA ASP A 234 13.76 -17.73 -13.82
C ASP A 234 12.97 -17.95 -12.53
N GLN A 235 13.48 -18.79 -11.61
CA GLN A 235 12.85 -19.01 -10.30
C GLN A 235 12.81 -17.72 -9.46
N CYS A 236 13.86 -16.91 -9.50
CA CYS A 236 13.89 -15.62 -8.79
C CYS A 236 12.86 -14.65 -9.37
N LEU A 237 12.76 -14.55 -10.70
CA LEU A 237 11.79 -13.72 -11.40
C LEU A 237 10.36 -14.17 -11.13
N SER A 238 10.06 -15.47 -11.25
CA SER A 238 8.74 -16.03 -10.92
C SER A 238 8.35 -15.72 -9.47
N GLN A 239 9.26 -15.99 -8.54
CA GLN A 239 9.00 -15.79 -7.11
C GLN A 239 8.70 -14.31 -6.83
N MET A 240 9.55 -13.42 -7.32
CA MET A 240 9.41 -11.98 -7.12
C MET A 240 8.15 -11.40 -7.76
N SER A 241 7.78 -11.89 -8.95
CA SER A 241 6.49 -11.55 -9.57
C SER A 241 5.31 -11.92 -8.67
N ALA A 242 5.33 -13.14 -8.12
CA ALA A 242 4.29 -13.60 -7.21
C ALA A 242 4.22 -12.76 -5.93
N ASP A 243 5.36 -12.34 -5.38
CA ASP A 243 5.37 -11.51 -4.17
C ASP A 243 4.94 -10.06 -4.45
N ILE A 244 5.32 -9.49 -5.59
CA ILE A 244 4.86 -8.15 -6.00
C ILE A 244 3.35 -8.16 -6.16
N HIS A 245 2.80 -9.15 -6.86
CA HIS A 245 1.35 -9.33 -6.98
C HIS A 245 0.69 -9.48 -5.61
N TYR A 246 1.24 -10.32 -4.73
CA TYR A 246 0.71 -10.52 -3.39
C TYR A 246 0.74 -9.25 -2.55
N ILE A 247 1.89 -8.59 -2.45
CA ILE A 247 2.08 -7.38 -1.64
C ILE A 247 1.15 -6.27 -2.13
N THR A 248 1.10 -6.05 -3.45
CA THR A 248 0.28 -4.99 -4.06
C THR A 248 -1.21 -5.31 -3.95
N GLY A 249 -1.60 -6.58 -4.18
CA GLY A 249 -2.97 -7.04 -4.04
C GLY A 249 -3.48 -6.94 -2.60
N ALA A 250 -2.68 -7.38 -1.62
CA ALA A 250 -3.03 -7.24 -0.21
C ALA A 250 -3.09 -5.77 0.23
N PHE A 251 -2.15 -4.94 -0.24
CA PHE A 251 -2.21 -3.50 -0.02
C PHE A 251 -3.53 -2.91 -0.52
N PHE A 252 -3.90 -3.22 -1.76
CA PHE A 252 -5.12 -2.69 -2.37
C PHE A 252 -6.39 -3.20 -1.71
N ALA A 253 -6.45 -4.50 -1.36
CA ALA A 253 -7.56 -5.07 -0.62
C ALA A 253 -7.76 -4.37 0.74
N PHE A 254 -6.69 -4.13 1.49
CA PHE A 254 -6.78 -3.42 2.77
C PHE A 254 -7.12 -1.94 2.58
N MET A 255 -6.62 -1.29 1.52
CA MET A 255 -7.04 0.07 1.16
C MET A 255 -8.55 0.17 0.94
N ILE A 256 -9.15 -0.79 0.22
CA ILE A 256 -10.60 -0.85 -0.03
C ILE A 256 -11.37 -0.97 1.28
N LEU A 257 -10.91 -1.81 2.23
CA LEU A 257 -11.57 -1.99 3.52
C LEU A 257 -11.43 -0.78 4.46
N ILE A 258 -10.27 -0.11 4.42
CA ILE A 258 -9.99 1.05 5.28
C ILE A 258 -10.67 2.31 4.76
N LYS A 259 -10.59 2.56 3.45
CA LYS A 259 -11.09 3.77 2.80
C LYS A 259 -11.72 3.46 1.43
N PRO A 260 -12.94 2.89 1.39
CA PRO A 260 -13.60 2.50 0.15
C PRO A 260 -13.83 3.66 -0.84
N SER A 261 -13.92 4.90 -0.34
CA SER A 261 -14.12 6.08 -1.19
C SER A 261 -13.01 6.34 -2.21
N LEU A 262 -11.83 5.72 -2.03
CA LEU A 262 -10.71 5.84 -2.97
C LEU A 262 -10.88 5.03 -4.25
N ILE A 263 -11.85 4.10 -4.29
CA ILE A 263 -12.20 3.36 -5.51
C ILE A 263 -13.48 3.88 -6.16
N MET A 264 -14.03 4.99 -5.68
CA MET A 264 -15.24 5.61 -6.24
C MET A 264 -14.95 6.19 -7.63
N ALA A 265 -15.89 6.00 -8.55
CA ALA A 265 -15.86 6.66 -9.85
C ALA A 265 -16.11 8.18 -9.71
N ASP A 266 -15.47 8.96 -10.57
CA ASP A 266 -15.59 10.42 -10.65
C ASP A 266 -16.96 10.88 -11.14
N VAL A 267 -17.70 10.03 -11.88
CA VAL A 267 -19.01 10.36 -12.47
C VAL A 267 -19.94 11.11 -11.53
N HIS A 268 -20.04 10.71 -10.26
CA HIS A 268 -20.92 11.42 -9.32
C HIS A 268 -20.48 12.87 -9.10
N ILE A 269 -19.18 13.09 -8.89
CA ILE A 269 -18.59 14.40 -8.65
C ILE A 269 -18.62 15.25 -9.93
N ASP A 270 -18.35 14.65 -11.09
CA ASP A 270 -18.37 15.35 -12.38
C ASP A 270 -19.74 15.98 -12.67
N TYR A 271 -20.84 15.27 -12.39
CA TYR A 271 -22.19 15.84 -12.54
C TYR A 271 -22.41 17.03 -11.59
N LEU A 272 -21.99 16.91 -10.33
CA LEU A 272 -22.09 17.99 -9.35
C LEU A 272 -21.26 19.22 -9.76
N ASP A 273 -20.05 19.01 -10.26
CA ASP A 273 -19.17 20.07 -10.75
C ASP A 273 -19.74 20.79 -11.98
N CYS A 274 -20.52 20.07 -12.81
CA CYS A 274 -21.27 20.62 -13.92
C CYS A 274 -22.62 21.26 -13.50
N GLY A 275 -23.02 21.15 -12.24
CA GLY A 275 -24.33 21.62 -11.76
C GLY A 275 -25.51 20.79 -12.27
N GLU A 276 -25.26 19.53 -12.65
CA GLU A 276 -26.25 18.57 -13.10
C GLU A 276 -26.66 17.60 -11.98
N GLU A 277 -27.82 16.96 -12.11
CA GLU A 277 -28.28 15.93 -11.17
C GLU A 277 -27.54 14.61 -11.44
N PRO A 278 -26.78 14.06 -10.49
CA PRO A 278 -26.05 12.81 -10.70
C PRO A 278 -26.99 11.62 -10.87
N PRO A 279 -26.62 10.59 -11.67
CA PRO A 279 -27.39 9.36 -11.77
C PRO A 279 -27.59 8.69 -10.40
N GLU A 280 -28.77 8.12 -10.16
CA GLU A 280 -29.10 7.48 -8.89
C GLU A 280 -28.10 6.37 -8.52
N GLY A 281 -27.51 6.47 -7.32
CA GLY A 281 -26.56 5.49 -6.80
C GLY A 281 -25.17 5.52 -7.44
N SER A 282 -24.86 6.56 -8.22
CA SER A 282 -23.54 6.81 -8.84
C SER A 282 -22.40 6.99 -7.83
N GLN A 283 -22.71 7.47 -6.62
CA GLN A 283 -21.74 7.61 -5.53
C GLN A 283 -21.15 6.27 -5.04
N TYR A 284 -21.75 5.13 -5.44
CA TYR A 284 -21.28 3.79 -5.10
C TYR A 284 -20.60 3.09 -6.28
N TRP A 285 -20.48 3.73 -7.44
CA TRP A 285 -19.85 3.13 -8.61
C TRP A 285 -18.34 3.03 -8.41
N VAL A 286 -17.76 1.94 -8.89
CA VAL A 286 -16.33 1.67 -8.78
C VAL A 286 -15.62 2.20 -10.02
N ALA A 287 -14.52 2.92 -9.80
CA ALA A 287 -13.69 3.46 -10.87
C ALA A 287 -13.11 2.33 -11.74
N PRO A 288 -12.99 2.53 -13.06
CA PRO A 288 -12.54 1.47 -13.98
C PRO A 288 -11.20 0.84 -13.61
N PHE A 289 -10.22 1.65 -13.13
CA PHE A 289 -8.91 1.13 -12.72
C PHE A 289 -9.02 0.13 -11.56
N ALA A 290 -9.93 0.39 -10.62
CA ALA A 290 -10.10 -0.43 -9.43
C ALA A 290 -10.80 -1.74 -9.78
N GLN A 291 -11.89 -1.67 -10.56
CA GLN A 291 -12.61 -2.86 -11.02
C GLN A 291 -11.69 -3.76 -11.86
N GLN A 292 -10.95 -3.17 -12.82
CA GLN A 292 -10.00 -3.92 -13.63
C GLN A 292 -8.93 -4.61 -12.78
N TYR A 293 -8.34 -3.91 -11.80
CA TYR A 293 -7.32 -4.53 -10.96
C TYR A 293 -7.88 -5.66 -10.08
N ILE A 294 -9.11 -5.51 -9.59
CA ILE A 294 -9.81 -6.56 -8.84
C ILE A 294 -9.95 -7.82 -9.71
N ASP A 295 -10.47 -7.65 -10.93
CA ASP A 295 -10.73 -8.77 -11.84
C ASP A 295 -9.45 -9.44 -12.34
N ASP A 296 -8.45 -8.63 -12.67
CA ASP A 296 -7.22 -9.14 -13.27
C ASP A 296 -6.23 -9.71 -12.23
N TYR A 297 -6.24 -9.25 -10.98
CA TYR A 297 -5.20 -9.59 -9.99
C TYR A 297 -5.74 -10.10 -8.66
N ILE A 298 -6.78 -9.47 -8.09
CA ILE A 298 -7.31 -9.91 -6.78
C ILE A 298 -7.98 -11.29 -6.90
N VAL A 299 -8.77 -11.53 -7.95
CA VAL A 299 -9.39 -12.84 -8.21
C VAL A 299 -8.35 -13.93 -8.36
N LYS A 300 -7.22 -13.63 -9.02
CA LYS A 300 -6.12 -14.60 -9.20
C LYS A 300 -5.34 -14.86 -7.90
N LEU A 301 -5.32 -13.89 -6.99
CA LEU A 301 -4.72 -14.04 -5.68
C LEU A 301 -5.54 -14.99 -4.79
N ASN A 302 -6.84 -14.71 -4.70
CA ASN A 302 -7.83 -15.54 -4.05
C ASN A 302 -9.24 -15.13 -4.55
N PRO A 303 -9.99 -16.01 -5.23
CA PRO A 303 -11.34 -15.70 -5.71
C PRO A 303 -12.30 -15.25 -4.59
N ASP A 304 -12.16 -15.81 -3.39
CA ASP A 304 -13.00 -15.49 -2.24
C ASP A 304 -12.72 -14.08 -1.70
N LEU A 305 -11.53 -13.53 -1.98
CA LEU A 305 -11.16 -12.18 -1.57
C LEU A 305 -12.00 -11.12 -2.31
N LYS A 306 -12.29 -11.32 -3.60
CA LYS A 306 -13.19 -10.42 -4.34
C LYS A 306 -14.58 -10.38 -3.72
N ALA A 307 -15.14 -11.55 -3.42
CA ALA A 307 -16.44 -11.68 -2.76
C ALA A 307 -16.39 -11.00 -1.38
N PHE A 308 -15.33 -11.22 -0.61
CA PHE A 308 -15.14 -10.59 0.68
C PHE A 308 -15.17 -9.05 0.57
N LEU A 309 -14.40 -8.47 -0.35
CA LEU A 309 -14.36 -7.01 -0.54
C LEU A 309 -15.72 -6.44 -0.95
N LYS A 310 -16.46 -7.15 -1.81
CA LYS A 310 -17.81 -6.76 -2.25
C LYS A 310 -18.79 -6.62 -1.09
N TYR A 311 -18.74 -7.54 -0.12
CA TYR A 311 -19.72 -7.58 0.97
C TYR A 311 -19.28 -6.88 2.26
N ASN A 312 -18.00 -6.58 2.44
CA ASN A 312 -17.47 -6.04 3.70
C ASN A 312 -16.84 -4.65 3.57
N ASN A 313 -16.89 -4.00 2.40
CA ASN A 313 -16.44 -2.60 2.30
C ASN A 313 -17.49 -1.66 2.93
N LYS A 314 -17.04 -0.75 3.80
CA LYS A 314 -17.90 0.04 4.71
C LYS A 314 -18.90 0.97 4.04
N TYR A 315 -18.70 1.31 2.77
CA TYR A 315 -19.56 2.25 2.03
C TYR A 315 -20.45 1.56 1.00
N GLY A 316 -20.40 0.23 0.87
CA GLY A 316 -21.23 -0.50 -0.10
C GLY A 316 -20.89 -0.19 -1.55
N MET A 317 -19.61 0.09 -1.85
CA MET A 317 -19.10 0.26 -3.20
C MET A 317 -19.44 -0.99 -4.04
N LYS A 318 -20.02 -0.75 -5.22
CA LYS A 318 -20.55 -1.78 -6.11
C LYS A 318 -19.43 -2.46 -6.90
N ILE A 319 -18.62 -3.27 -6.21
CA ILE A 319 -17.64 -4.16 -6.83
C ILE A 319 -18.41 -5.24 -7.59
N GLU A 320 -18.23 -5.32 -8.91
CA GLU A 320 -18.99 -6.22 -9.78
C GLU A 320 -18.53 -7.65 -9.64
#